data_AF-A0A3N5PER4-F1
#
_entry.id   AF-A0A3N5PER4-F1
#
_cell.length_a   1.000
_cell.length_b   1.000
_cell.length_c   1.000
_cell.angle_alpha   90.00
_cell.angle_beta   90.00
_cell.angle_gamma   90.00
#
_symmetry.space_group_name_H-M   'P 1'
#
loop_
_entity.id
_entity.type
_entity.pdbx_description
1 polymer ?
#
loop_
_entity_poly.entity_id
_entity_poly.type
_entity_poly.pdbx_seq_one_letter_code
_entity_poly.pdbx_strand_id
1 'polypeptide(L)' 'PVTMTHAVVEPAERLRVGITDGLVRLSVGVEDVEDLVADLREALAKL' A
#
# COMPACT_ATOMS: atom_id res chain seq x y z
N PRO A 1 -0.69 5.24 -1.88
CA PRO A 1 -0.38 6.14 -3.02
C PRO A 1 -1.41 7.26 -3.21
N VAL A 2 -2.70 6.91 -3.18
CA VAL A 2 -3.83 7.83 -3.41
C VAL A 2 -3.88 9.00 -2.41
N THR A 3 -3.45 8.81 -1.16
CA THR A 3 -3.40 9.88 -0.14
C THR A 3 -2.02 10.48 0.06
N MET A 4 -1.02 10.07 -0.73
CA MET A 4 0.38 10.46 -0.56
C MET A 4 0.96 11.01 -1.87
N THR A 5 1.99 10.37 -2.43
CA THR A 5 2.74 10.83 -3.60
C THR A 5 1.91 11.06 -4.86
N HIS A 6 0.71 10.46 -4.95
CA HIS A 6 -0.19 10.61 -6.10
C HIS A 6 -1.50 11.33 -5.72
N ALA A 7 -1.57 12.00 -4.57
CA ALA A 7 -2.78 12.65 -4.10
C ALA A 7 -3.28 13.78 -5.02
N VAL A 8 -2.36 14.48 -5.67
CA VAL A 8 -2.66 15.60 -6.59
C VAL A 8 -3.02 15.16 -8.01
N VAL A 9 -2.90 13.87 -8.33
CA VAL A 9 -3.27 13.33 -9.65
C VAL A 9 -4.77 13.09 -9.64
N GLU A 10 -5.50 13.57 -10.65
CA GLU A 10 -6.96 13.38 -10.76
C GLU A 10 -7.37 11.91 -10.66
N PRO A 11 -8.51 11.58 -10.02
CA PRO A 11 -8.94 10.19 -9.81
C PRO A 11 -9.01 9.36 -11.09
N ALA A 12 -9.49 9.96 -12.19
CA ALA A 12 -9.57 9.29 -13.49
C ALA A 12 -8.19 8.92 -14.05
N GLU A 13 -7.20 9.78 -13.85
CA GLU A 13 -5.83 9.57 -14.32
C GLU A 13 -5.11 8.54 -13.45
N ARG A 14 -5.33 8.55 -12.12
CA ARG A 14 -4.85 7.50 -11.21
C ARG A 14 -5.37 6.13 -11.61
N LEU A 15 -6.67 6.04 -11.87
CA LEU A 15 -7.31 4.78 -12.27
C LEU A 15 -6.75 4.28 -13.61
N ARG A 16 -6.51 5.18 -14.57
CA ARG A 16 -5.93 4.86 -15.88
C ARG A 16 -4.55 4.20 -15.79
N VAL A 17 -3.74 4.58 -14.79
CA VAL A 17 -2.42 3.98 -14.53
C VAL A 17 -2.46 2.84 -13.50
N GLY A 18 -3.65 2.35 -13.13
CA GLY A 18 -3.84 1.23 -12.22
C GLY A 18 -3.74 1.57 -10.73
N ILE A 19 -3.74 2.86 -10.37
CA ILE A 19 -3.77 3.30 -8.96
C ILE A 19 -5.23 3.37 -8.51
N THR A 20 -5.68 2.33 -7.80
CA THR A 20 -7.00 2.26 -7.16
C THR A 20 -6.98 2.84 -5.74
N ASP A 21 -8.13 3.25 -5.21
CA ASP A 21 -8.24 3.86 -3.88
C ASP A 21 -7.75 2.95 -2.74
N GLY A 22 -7.92 1.64 -2.87
CA GLY A 22 -7.41 0.64 -1.92
C GLY A 22 -5.96 0.20 -2.15
N LEU A 23 -5.24 0.77 -3.12
CA LEU A 23 -3.88 0.32 -3.44
C LEU A 23 -2.92 0.70 -2.30
N VAL A 24 -2.31 -0.31 -1.67
CA VAL A 24 -1.20 -0.13 -0.73
C VAL A 24 0.10 -0.55 -1.43
N ARG A 25 1.14 0.29 -1.33
CA ARG A 25 2.46 -0.01 -1.89
C ARG A 25 3.40 -0.36 -0.75
N LEU A 26 3.92 -1.58 -0.74
CA LEU A 26 4.90 -2.06 0.23
C LEU A 26 6.29 -2.13 -0.42
N SER A 27 7.30 -1.57 0.23
CA SER A 27 8.71 -1.78 -0.12
C SER A 27 9.29 -2.73 0.91
N VAL A 28 9.61 -3.96 0.52
CA VAL A 28 10.16 -4.97 1.42
C VAL A 28 11.64 -4.70 1.64
N GLY A 29 12.08 -4.62 2.90
CA GLY A 29 13.49 -4.43 3.26
C GLY A 29 14.24 -5.75 3.39
N VAL A 30 15.25 -5.77 4.26
CA VAL A 30 16.13 -6.93 4.53
C VAL A 30 15.95 -7.48 5.95
N GLU A 31 14.80 -7.18 6.56
CA GLU A 31 14.42 -7.68 7.87
C GLU A 31 14.16 -9.19 7.86
N ASP A 32 13.99 -9.75 9.07
CA ASP A 32 13.58 -11.14 9.26
C ASP A 32 12.18 -11.39 8.63
N VAL A 33 12.03 -12.51 7.94
CA VAL A 33 10.80 -12.80 7.18
C VAL A 33 9.64 -13.15 8.10
N GLU A 34 9.89 -13.79 9.23
CA GLU A 34 8.88 -14.13 10.21
C GLU A 34 8.31 -12.86 10.87
N ASP A 35 9.15 -11.88 11.17
CA ASP A 35 8.73 -10.59 11.72
C ASP A 35 7.85 -9.81 10.72
N LEU A 36 8.27 -9.71 9.46
CA LEU A 36 7.49 -9.05 8.41
C LEU A 36 6.11 -9.70 8.22
N VAL A 37 6.04 -11.03 8.26
CA VAL A 37 4.78 -11.76 8.13
C VAL A 37 3.90 -11.55 9.36
N ALA A 38 4.47 -11.55 10.57
CA ALA A 38 3.73 -11.32 11.80
C ALA A 38 3.11 -9.92 11.82
N ASP A 39 3.87 -8.89 11.46
CA ASP A 39 3.42 -7.50 11.40
C ASP A 39 2.26 -7.32 10.41
N LEU A 40 2.40 -7.87 9.20
CA LEU A 40 1.33 -7.81 8.19
C LEU A 40 0.07 -8.56 8.66
N ARG A 41 0.21 -9.71 9.32
CA ARG A 41 -0.93 -10.46 9.86
C ARG A 41 -1.65 -9.67 10.94
N GLU A 42 -0.92 -9.07 11.88
CA GLU A 42 -1.50 -8.27 12.94
C GLU A 42 -2.24 -7.05 12.38
N ALA A 43 -1.62 -6.31 11.45
CA ALA A 43 -2.21 -5.13 10.84
C ALA A 43 -3.51 -5.46 10.08
N LEU A 44 -3.52 -6.55 9.30
CA LEU A 44 -4.69 -6.98 8.54
C LEU A 44 -5.82 -7.52 9.42
N ALA A 45 -5.52 -8.10 10.59
CA ALA A 45 -6.54 -8.58 11.53
C ALA A 45 -7.29 -7.44 12.26
N LYS A 46 -6.78 -6.20 12.20
CA LYS A 46 -7.37 -5.01 12.83
C LYS A 46 -8.28 -4.20 11.89
N LEU A 47 -8.37 -4.59 10.61
CA LEU A 47 -9.23 -3.97 9.61
C LEU A 47 -10.65 -4.55 9.68
#